data_AF-A0A925E711-F1
#
_entry.id   AF-A0A925E711-F1
#
_cell.length_a   1.000
_cell.length_b   1.000
_cell.length_c   1.000
_cell.angle_alpha   90.00
_cell.angle_beta   90.00
_cell.angle_gamma   90.00
#
_symmetry.space_group_name_H-M   'P 1'
#
loop_
_entity.id
_entity.type
_entity.pdbx_description
1 polymer ?
#
loop_
_entity_poly.entity_id
_entity_poly.type
_entity_poly.pdbx_seq_one_letter_code
_entity_poly.pdbx_strand_id
1 'polypeptide(L)'
;MNNNWTRKQLILAFNLYCKIPFGQFHERNPEVIKLAALIGRTPASIAMKLSNFVSLDPYHKARGIKGLANASKMDKAVWEEATSDWNSFGEESEQLLAEISGEEIDAVSPQVALELITKPTEAERSVKIRLGQQFFRKTVLADYGYRCCICGMPLHKLLIASHIVPWRDREDLRLNPHNGLCLCALHDKAFDIGYLSIDEEYRTSINPIIDQYLPNDAINSNFKMYAG
;
A
#
# COMPACT_ATOMS: atom_id res chain seq x y z
N MET A 1 35.07 0.34 8.42
CA MET A 1 33.66 0.42 8.88
C MET A 1 32.97 -0.88 8.48
N ASN A 2 32.24 -1.51 9.40
CA ASN A 2 31.58 -2.78 9.13
C ASN A 2 30.45 -2.54 8.10
N ASN A 3 30.63 -3.01 6.86
CA ASN A 3 29.74 -2.69 5.73
C ASN A 3 28.44 -3.53 5.76
N ASN A 4 28.24 -4.35 6.79
CA ASN A 4 27.12 -5.27 6.92
C ASN A 4 25.81 -4.52 7.20
N TRP A 5 24.73 -4.96 6.57
CA TRP A 5 23.37 -4.47 6.83
C TRP A 5 22.91 -4.88 8.22
N THR A 6 22.22 -3.97 8.92
CA THR A 6 21.55 -4.28 10.19
C THR A 6 20.07 -4.61 9.96
N ARG A 7 19.41 -5.29 10.92
CA ARG A 7 17.96 -5.55 10.85
C ARG A 7 17.17 -4.25 10.69
N LYS A 8 17.46 -3.21 11.50
CA LYS A 8 16.81 -1.90 11.39
C LYS A 8 16.92 -1.29 9.99
N GLN A 9 18.11 -1.33 9.38
CA GLN A 9 18.31 -0.84 8.02
C GLN A 9 17.49 -1.63 6.98
N LEU A 10 17.39 -2.95 7.14
CA LEU A 10 16.60 -3.80 6.25
C LEU A 10 15.09 -3.58 6.42
N ILE A 11 14.60 -3.37 7.64
CA ILE A 11 13.20 -3.01 7.88
C ILE A 11 12.85 -1.71 7.17
N LEU A 12 13.70 -0.69 7.27
CA LEU A 12 13.48 0.59 6.60
C LEU A 12 13.58 0.48 5.08
N ALA A 13 14.48 -0.36 4.57
CA ALA A 13 14.55 -0.67 3.14
C ALA A 13 13.29 -1.41 2.66
N PHE A 14 12.77 -2.35 3.45
CA PHE A 14 11.53 -3.06 3.15
C PHE A 14 10.31 -2.12 3.23
N ASN A 15 10.28 -1.22 4.21
CA ASN A 15 9.26 -0.17 4.29
C ASN A 15 9.23 0.67 3.01
N LEU A 16 10.40 1.07 2.50
CA LEU A 16 10.48 1.78 1.23
C LEU A 16 10.07 0.91 0.05
N TYR A 17 10.46 -0.37 0.03
CA TYR A 17 10.05 -1.35 -0.99
C TYR A 17 8.53 -1.39 -1.14
N CYS A 18 7.81 -1.44 -0.02
CA CYS A 18 6.35 -1.42 0.00
C CYS A 18 5.76 -0.10 -0.52
N LYS A 19 6.41 1.04 -0.27
CA LYS A 19 5.81 2.38 -0.48
C LYS A 19 6.08 3.01 -1.84
N ILE A 20 6.94 2.43 -2.68
CA ILE A 20 7.22 2.97 -4.02
C ILE A 20 6.95 1.92 -5.11
N PRO A 21 6.38 2.30 -6.26
CA PRO A 21 6.01 1.36 -7.30
C PRO A 21 7.21 0.60 -7.87
N PHE A 22 6.96 -0.65 -8.28
CA PHE A 22 7.89 -1.42 -9.08
C PHE A 22 8.31 -0.63 -10.33
N GLY A 23 9.63 -0.53 -10.57
CA GLY A 23 10.24 0.31 -11.60
C GLY A 23 10.85 1.61 -11.08
N GLN A 24 10.54 2.00 -9.84
CA GLN A 24 11.15 3.17 -9.19
C GLN A 24 12.34 2.83 -8.28
N PHE A 25 12.76 1.56 -8.26
CA PHE A 25 13.87 1.06 -7.45
C PHE A 25 15.24 1.41 -8.03
N HIS A 26 15.54 2.71 -8.16
CA HIS A 26 16.79 3.19 -8.73
C HIS A 26 17.41 4.31 -7.91
N GLU A 27 18.74 4.45 -7.99
CA GLU A 27 19.53 5.40 -7.18
C GLU A 27 19.19 6.88 -7.40
N ARG A 28 18.52 7.22 -8.51
CA ARG A 28 18.04 8.57 -8.81
C ARG A 28 16.68 8.91 -8.20
N ASN A 29 16.02 7.93 -7.55
CA ASN A 29 14.70 8.15 -6.97
C ASN A 29 14.85 8.99 -5.69
N PRO A 30 14.08 10.09 -5.52
CA PRO A 30 14.19 10.95 -4.35
C PRO A 30 14.00 10.23 -3.00
N GLU A 31 13.07 9.28 -2.91
CA GLU A 31 12.82 8.51 -1.68
C GLU A 31 13.96 7.53 -1.38
N VAL A 32 14.54 6.93 -2.43
CA VAL A 32 15.76 6.10 -2.30
C VAL A 32 16.93 6.92 -1.78
N ILE A 33 17.12 8.14 -2.31
CA ILE A 33 18.17 9.06 -1.88
C ILE A 33 17.93 9.50 -0.42
N LYS A 34 16.69 9.87 -0.08
CA LYS A 34 16.29 10.27 1.27
C LYS A 34 16.61 9.17 2.28
N LEU A 35 16.16 7.94 2.01
CA LEU A 35 16.42 6.81 2.91
C LEU A 35 17.91 6.53 3.03
N ALA A 36 18.64 6.55 1.91
CA ALA A 36 20.08 6.33 1.91
C ALA A 36 20.81 7.31 2.84
N ALA A 37 20.46 8.60 2.79
CA ALA A 37 20.98 9.62 3.68
C ALA A 37 20.63 9.35 5.15
N LEU A 38 19.37 9.00 5.44
CA LEU A 38 18.89 8.75 6.80
C LEU A 38 19.60 7.58 7.50
N ILE A 39 19.92 6.51 6.75
CA ILE A 39 20.49 5.29 7.35
C ILE A 39 21.99 5.11 7.11
N GLY A 40 22.67 6.13 6.56
CA GLY A 40 24.10 6.13 6.30
C GLY A 40 24.53 5.13 5.22
N ARG A 41 23.78 5.06 4.12
CA ARG A 41 24.01 4.16 2.96
C ARG A 41 24.10 4.93 1.65
N THR A 42 24.51 4.26 0.58
CA THR A 42 24.47 4.85 -0.77
C THR A 42 23.12 4.55 -1.45
N PRO A 43 22.59 5.46 -2.28
CA PRO A 43 21.34 5.21 -3.03
C PRO A 43 21.41 3.94 -3.88
N ALA A 44 22.57 3.65 -4.48
CA ALA A 44 22.82 2.39 -5.20
C ALA A 44 22.62 1.15 -4.32
N SER A 45 23.15 1.17 -3.09
CA SER A 45 23.00 0.04 -2.16
C SER A 45 21.55 -0.17 -1.70
N ILE A 46 20.77 0.90 -1.53
CA ILE A 46 19.33 0.82 -1.27
C ILE A 46 18.63 0.19 -2.47
N ALA A 47 18.84 0.72 -3.68
CA ALA A 47 18.21 0.21 -4.91
C ALA A 47 18.48 -1.30 -5.15
N MET A 48 19.71 -1.74 -4.89
CA MET A 48 20.05 -3.16 -4.91
C MET A 48 19.26 -3.95 -3.87
N LYS A 49 19.08 -3.43 -2.65
CA LYS A 49 18.27 -4.11 -1.63
C LYS A 49 16.81 -4.19 -1.97
N LEU A 50 16.20 -3.13 -2.52
CA LEU A 50 14.84 -3.21 -3.05
C LEU A 50 14.73 -4.31 -4.13
N SER A 51 15.72 -4.39 -5.02
CA SER A 51 15.77 -5.42 -6.06
C SER A 51 16.00 -6.84 -5.53
N ASN A 52 16.62 -7.00 -4.35
CA ASN A 52 16.67 -8.29 -3.65
C ASN A 52 15.28 -8.69 -3.14
N PHE A 53 14.49 -7.77 -2.59
CA PHE A 53 13.12 -8.08 -2.14
C PHE A 53 12.20 -8.46 -3.30
N VAL A 54 12.35 -7.84 -4.48
CA VAL A 54 11.67 -8.30 -5.72
C VAL A 54 11.89 -9.79 -5.99
N SER A 55 13.09 -10.31 -5.73
CA SER A 55 13.41 -11.73 -5.94
C SER A 55 12.76 -12.66 -4.92
N LEU A 56 12.23 -12.13 -3.82
CA LEU A 56 11.53 -12.88 -2.78
C LEU A 56 10.01 -12.84 -3.01
N ASP A 57 9.51 -11.78 -3.62
CA ASP A 57 8.10 -11.50 -3.85
C ASP A 57 7.38 -12.52 -4.78
N PRO A 58 6.38 -13.26 -4.27
CA PRO A 58 5.57 -14.18 -5.06
C PRO A 58 4.82 -13.50 -6.22
N TYR A 59 4.34 -12.28 -6.05
CA TYR A 59 3.62 -11.54 -7.09
C TYR A 59 4.54 -11.24 -8.28
N HIS A 60 5.75 -10.75 -8.01
CA HIS A 60 6.73 -10.51 -9.08
C HIS A 60 7.19 -11.81 -9.74
N LYS A 61 7.40 -12.88 -8.96
CA LYS A 61 7.75 -14.21 -9.49
C LYS A 61 6.68 -14.76 -10.43
N ALA A 62 5.41 -14.67 -10.05
CA ALA A 62 4.29 -15.15 -10.87
C ALA A 62 4.22 -14.43 -12.23
N ARG A 63 4.70 -13.19 -12.30
CA ARG A 63 4.80 -12.37 -13.52
C ARG A 63 6.09 -12.59 -14.32
N GLY A 64 6.94 -13.55 -13.91
CA GLY A 64 8.22 -13.83 -14.57
C GLY A 64 9.35 -12.84 -14.24
N ILE A 65 9.16 -11.96 -13.27
CA ILE A 65 10.18 -11.00 -12.82
C ILE A 65 11.07 -11.71 -11.79
N LYS A 66 12.38 -11.81 -12.07
CA LYS A 66 13.32 -12.58 -11.24
C LYS A 66 14.01 -11.78 -10.12
N GLY A 67 14.07 -10.45 -10.23
CA GLY A 67 14.85 -9.60 -9.31
C GLY A 67 16.36 -9.93 -9.32
N LEU A 68 17.08 -9.50 -8.29
CA LEU A 68 18.49 -9.87 -8.08
C LEU A 68 18.61 -11.22 -7.36
N ALA A 69 19.43 -12.14 -7.88
CA ALA A 69 19.57 -13.50 -7.35
C ALA A 69 20.24 -13.61 -5.96
N ASN A 70 20.76 -12.50 -5.41
CA ASN A 70 21.63 -12.50 -4.23
C ASN A 70 20.93 -11.98 -2.96
N ALA A 71 19.65 -12.31 -2.77
CA ALA A 71 18.97 -12.04 -1.51
C ALA A 71 19.68 -12.76 -0.35
N SER A 72 20.14 -11.98 0.62
CA SER A 72 20.90 -12.47 1.78
C SER A 72 20.02 -13.29 2.72
N LYS A 73 20.63 -14.05 3.65
CA LYS A 73 19.88 -14.74 4.71
C LYS A 73 19.04 -13.76 5.55
N MET A 74 19.56 -12.56 5.79
CA MET A 74 18.86 -11.53 6.55
C MET A 74 17.74 -10.87 5.73
N ASP A 75 17.92 -10.73 4.41
CA ASP A 75 16.87 -10.22 3.51
C ASP A 75 15.66 -11.18 3.54
N LYS A 76 15.92 -12.49 3.48
CA LYS A 76 14.90 -13.54 3.60
C LYS A 76 14.21 -13.54 4.96
N ALA A 77 14.96 -13.36 6.04
CA ALA A 77 14.39 -13.31 7.38
C ALA A 77 13.44 -12.11 7.58
N VAL A 78 13.83 -10.92 7.08
CA VAL A 78 12.97 -9.72 7.14
C VAL A 78 11.73 -9.88 6.25
N TRP A 79 11.88 -10.51 5.09
CA TRP A 79 10.74 -10.85 4.22
C TRP A 79 9.74 -11.79 4.91
N GLU A 80 10.23 -12.88 5.50
CA GLU A 80 9.41 -13.84 6.24
C GLU A 80 8.70 -13.16 7.42
N GLU A 81 9.43 -12.35 8.19
CA GLU A 81 8.89 -11.58 9.31
C GLU A 81 7.73 -10.68 8.86
N ALA A 82 7.96 -9.86 7.82
CA ALA A 82 6.94 -8.95 7.29
C ALA A 82 5.70 -9.68 6.78
N THR A 83 5.89 -10.75 6.02
CA THR A 83 4.78 -11.50 5.41
C THR A 83 4.03 -12.39 6.40
N SER A 84 4.64 -12.71 7.54
CA SER A 84 3.98 -13.45 8.64
C SER A 84 3.08 -12.57 9.52
N ASP A 85 3.43 -11.30 9.70
CA ASP A 85 2.66 -10.35 10.50
C ASP A 85 2.85 -8.91 9.99
N TRP A 86 2.04 -8.54 9.01
CA TRP A 86 2.05 -7.20 8.42
C TRP A 86 1.70 -6.10 9.40
N ASN A 87 0.90 -6.39 10.43
CA ASN A 87 0.51 -5.40 11.42
C ASN A 87 1.71 -5.01 12.29
N SER A 88 2.31 -5.99 12.97
CA SER A 88 3.44 -5.72 13.84
C SER A 88 4.63 -5.15 13.05
N PHE A 89 4.89 -5.71 11.86
CA PHE A 89 5.99 -5.23 11.01
C PHE A 89 5.74 -3.81 10.49
N GLY A 90 4.52 -3.53 10.00
CA GLY A 90 4.14 -2.21 9.52
C GLY A 90 4.32 -1.15 10.60
N GLU A 91 3.80 -1.40 11.80
CA GLU A 91 3.95 -0.51 12.96
C GLU A 91 5.42 -0.28 13.36
N GLU A 92 6.22 -1.35 13.48
CA GLU A 92 7.64 -1.24 13.82
C GLU A 92 8.38 -0.41 12.75
N SER A 93 8.10 -0.67 11.49
CA SER A 93 8.80 -0.03 10.38
C SER A 93 8.51 1.47 10.29
N GLU A 94 7.27 1.89 10.54
CA GLU A 94 6.91 3.30 10.62
C GLU A 94 7.50 3.97 11.86
N GLN A 95 7.47 3.27 13.00
CA GLN A 95 8.04 3.81 14.24
C GLN A 95 9.54 4.07 14.08
N LEU A 96 10.27 3.10 13.51
CA LEU A 96 11.70 3.26 13.20
C LEU A 96 11.94 4.43 12.23
N LEU A 97 11.07 4.59 11.22
CA LEU A 97 11.21 5.69 10.27
C LEU A 97 10.99 7.05 10.93
N ALA A 98 9.97 7.18 11.78
CA ALA A 98 9.70 8.40 12.54
C ALA A 98 10.85 8.75 13.51
N GLU A 99 11.40 7.75 14.20
CA GLU A 99 12.54 7.92 15.11
C GLU A 99 13.79 8.47 14.40
N ILE A 100 14.06 8.05 13.16
CA ILE A 100 15.27 8.48 12.43
C ILE A 100 15.04 9.74 11.59
N SER A 101 13.82 10.00 11.11
CA SER A 101 13.54 11.15 10.26
C SER A 101 13.35 12.42 11.09
N GLY A 102 12.96 12.29 12.36
CA GLY A 102 12.54 13.41 13.19
C GLY A 102 11.28 14.11 12.67
N GLU A 103 10.53 13.48 11.75
CA GLU A 103 9.28 14.02 11.22
C GLU A 103 8.15 13.80 12.23
N GLU A 104 7.40 14.87 12.52
CA GLU A 104 6.11 14.75 13.20
C GLU A 104 5.06 14.15 12.26
N ILE A 105 4.21 13.28 12.80
CA ILE A 105 3.26 12.48 12.02
C ILE A 105 2.05 13.36 11.67
N ASP A 106 2.07 13.90 10.45
CA ASP A 106 1.00 14.72 9.89
C ASP A 106 -0.34 13.98 9.75
N ALA A 107 -1.42 14.77 9.79
CA ALA A 107 -2.80 14.33 9.91
C ALA A 107 -3.28 13.37 8.80
N VAL A 108 -4.18 12.48 9.19
CA VAL A 108 -4.75 11.36 8.43
C VAL A 108 -5.37 11.79 7.07
N SER A 109 -5.31 10.91 6.07
CA SER A 109 -6.00 11.06 4.78
C SER A 109 -7.52 11.28 4.96
N PRO A 110 -8.17 12.18 4.19
CA PRO A 110 -9.60 12.51 4.34
C PRO A 110 -10.54 11.30 4.31
N GLN A 111 -10.23 10.26 3.55
CA GLN A 111 -11.04 9.03 3.50
C GLN A 111 -11.24 8.35 4.85
N VAL A 112 -10.22 8.32 5.70
CA VAL A 112 -10.28 7.65 7.00
C VAL A 112 -10.92 8.55 8.06
N ALA A 113 -11.25 9.80 7.72
CA ALA A 113 -12.21 10.54 8.53
C ALA A 113 -13.55 9.81 8.55
N LEU A 114 -14.00 9.22 7.42
CA LEU A 114 -15.40 8.77 7.30
C LEU A 114 -15.70 7.45 8.03
N GLU A 115 -14.82 6.45 7.98
CA GLU A 115 -15.09 5.12 8.55
C GLU A 115 -14.92 5.06 10.08
N LEU A 116 -14.08 5.94 10.65
CA LEU A 116 -13.85 6.01 12.10
C LEU A 116 -14.87 6.91 12.82
N ILE A 117 -15.73 7.64 12.10
CA ILE A 117 -16.83 8.42 12.70
C ILE A 117 -17.98 7.45 13.00
N THR A 118 -17.82 6.65 14.03
CA THR A 118 -18.97 5.95 14.65
C THR A 118 -19.34 6.49 16.04
N LYS A 119 -18.71 7.60 16.51
CA LYS A 119 -19.16 8.50 17.63
C LYS A 119 -18.06 9.54 18.01
N PRO A 120 -18.37 10.55 18.87
CA PRO A 120 -18.96 11.86 18.58
C PRO A 120 -17.95 12.84 17.95
N THR A 121 -18.30 14.13 17.86
CA THR A 121 -17.64 15.25 17.14
C THR A 121 -16.14 15.46 17.41
N GLU A 122 -15.59 14.80 18.44
CA GLU A 122 -14.17 14.79 18.78
C GLU A 122 -13.78 13.36 19.19
N ALA A 123 -12.71 12.84 18.59
CA ALA A 123 -12.16 11.53 18.89
C ALA A 123 -10.65 11.63 19.08
N GLU A 124 -10.15 11.18 20.22
CA GLU A 124 -8.71 11.03 20.45
C GLU A 124 -8.17 9.91 19.54
N ARG A 125 -7.17 10.22 18.72
CA ARG A 125 -6.51 9.24 17.84
C ARG A 125 -5.08 9.01 18.31
N SER A 126 -4.73 7.75 18.56
CA SER A 126 -3.35 7.40 18.94
C SER A 126 -2.37 7.56 17.75
N VAL A 127 -1.11 7.84 18.06
CA VAL A 127 -0.03 8.02 17.05
C VAL A 127 0.19 6.73 16.24
N LYS A 128 0.20 5.57 16.91
CA LYS A 128 0.41 4.26 16.27
C LYS A 128 -0.63 3.94 15.20
N ILE A 129 -1.91 4.22 15.48
CA ILE A 129 -3.00 4.01 14.51
C ILE A 129 -2.78 4.86 13.25
N ARG A 130 -2.29 6.10 13.39
CA ARG A 130 -2.00 6.98 12.25
C ARG A 130 -0.88 6.43 11.37
N LEU A 131 0.20 5.97 11.99
CA LEU A 131 1.33 5.37 11.28
C LEU A 131 0.90 4.13 10.48
N GLY A 132 0.21 3.20 11.13
CA GLY A 132 -0.27 1.99 10.46
C GLY A 132 -1.15 2.30 9.25
N GLN A 133 -2.11 3.21 9.37
CA GLN A 133 -2.98 3.58 8.26
C GLN A 133 -2.24 4.27 7.11
N GLN A 134 -1.27 5.14 7.41
CA GLN A 134 -0.45 5.75 6.37
C GLN A 134 0.43 4.72 5.66
N PHE A 135 0.97 3.75 6.39
CA PHE A 135 1.70 2.62 5.82
C PHE A 135 0.81 1.85 4.86
N PHE A 136 -0.33 1.33 5.33
CA PHE A 136 -1.28 0.56 4.52
C PHE A 136 -1.65 1.31 3.24
N ARG A 137 -2.02 2.60 3.38
CA ARG A 137 -2.39 3.43 2.24
C ARG A 137 -1.26 3.55 1.22
N LYS A 138 -0.05 3.91 1.65
CA LYS A 138 1.08 4.10 0.73
C LYS A 138 1.44 2.79 0.04
N THR A 139 1.41 1.68 0.76
CA THR A 139 1.69 0.35 0.21
C THR A 139 0.69 -0.04 -0.86
N VAL A 140 -0.62 0.00 -0.55
CA VAL A 140 -1.67 -0.34 -1.51
C VAL A 140 -1.57 0.56 -2.74
N LEU A 141 -1.43 1.88 -2.59
CA LEU A 141 -1.33 2.76 -3.75
C LEU A 141 -0.09 2.47 -4.61
N ALA A 142 1.04 2.13 -4.00
CA ALA A 142 2.26 1.77 -4.72
C ALA A 142 2.13 0.47 -5.52
N ASP A 143 1.48 -0.56 -4.96
CA ASP A 143 1.24 -1.85 -5.62
C ASP A 143 0.44 -1.70 -6.92
N TYR A 144 -0.52 -0.76 -6.94
CA TYR A 144 -1.31 -0.44 -8.13
C TYR A 144 -0.69 0.69 -8.99
N GLY A 145 0.56 1.09 -8.73
CA GLY A 145 1.25 2.13 -9.48
C GLY A 145 0.53 3.49 -9.44
N TYR A 146 -0.12 3.79 -8.32
CA TYR A 146 -0.94 4.98 -8.08
C TYR A 146 -2.04 5.16 -9.14
N ARG A 147 -2.76 4.08 -9.44
CA ARG A 147 -3.92 4.09 -10.33
C ARG A 147 -5.06 3.31 -9.73
N CYS A 148 -6.29 3.75 -10.00
CA CYS A 148 -7.46 2.95 -9.68
C CYS A 148 -7.44 1.63 -10.46
N CYS A 149 -7.66 0.49 -9.79
CA CYS A 149 -7.64 -0.83 -10.43
C CYS A 149 -8.81 -1.07 -11.40
N ILE A 150 -9.88 -0.27 -11.32
CA ILE A 150 -11.04 -0.36 -12.22
C ILE A 150 -10.87 0.56 -13.43
N CYS A 151 -10.81 1.89 -13.23
CA CYS A 151 -10.77 2.85 -14.35
C CYS A 151 -9.38 3.36 -14.72
N GLY A 152 -8.33 3.05 -13.97
CA GLY A 152 -6.98 3.55 -14.23
C GLY A 152 -6.75 5.03 -13.87
N MET A 153 -7.71 5.68 -13.17
CA MET A 153 -7.60 7.06 -12.67
C MET A 153 -6.23 7.31 -12.01
N PRO A 154 -5.39 8.24 -12.53
CA PRO A 154 -4.05 8.47 -12.01
C PRO A 154 -3.96 9.60 -10.97
N LEU A 155 -5.08 10.28 -10.69
CA LEU A 155 -5.06 11.42 -9.79
C LEU A 155 -4.99 10.94 -8.33
N HIS A 156 -3.75 10.89 -7.81
CA HIS A 156 -3.39 10.36 -6.50
C HIS A 156 -4.26 10.88 -5.34
N LYS A 157 -4.69 12.15 -5.41
CA LYS A 157 -5.57 12.78 -4.41
C LYS A 157 -7.00 12.23 -4.39
N LEU A 158 -7.44 11.56 -5.47
CA LEU A 158 -8.73 10.90 -5.58
C LEU A 158 -8.65 9.39 -5.31
N LEU A 159 -7.46 8.86 -5.05
CA LEU A 159 -7.27 7.43 -4.81
C LEU A 159 -7.45 7.08 -3.34
N ILE A 160 -7.99 5.91 -3.10
CA ILE A 160 -8.34 5.35 -1.80
C ILE A 160 -7.72 3.97 -1.72
N ALA A 161 -7.16 3.63 -0.55
CA ALA A 161 -6.78 2.27 -0.23
C ALA A 161 -7.98 1.66 0.51
N SER A 162 -8.84 0.98 -0.26
CA SER A 162 -10.07 0.36 0.24
C SER A 162 -9.75 -1.00 0.82
N HIS A 163 -10.34 -1.34 1.97
CA HIS A 163 -10.18 -2.67 2.58
C HIS A 163 -11.17 -3.66 1.97
N ILE A 164 -10.68 -4.83 1.56
CA ILE A 164 -11.55 -5.92 1.05
C ILE A 164 -12.38 -6.49 2.21
N VAL A 165 -11.70 -6.91 3.28
CA VAL A 165 -12.30 -7.27 4.56
C VAL A 165 -12.33 -6.02 5.44
N PRO A 166 -13.50 -5.55 5.90
CA PRO A 166 -13.62 -4.29 6.62
C PRO A 166 -12.72 -4.22 7.86
N TRP A 167 -12.17 -3.03 8.10
CA TRP A 167 -11.24 -2.73 9.20
C TRP A 167 -11.71 -3.21 10.59
N ARG A 168 -13.03 -3.15 10.82
CA ARG A 168 -13.67 -3.50 12.09
C ARG A 168 -13.81 -5.02 12.30
N ASP A 169 -13.77 -5.81 11.23
CA ASP A 169 -14.10 -7.23 11.28
C ASP A 169 -12.84 -8.10 11.53
N ARG A 170 -11.67 -7.65 11.06
CA ARG A 170 -10.41 -8.40 11.18
C ARG A 170 -9.23 -7.48 11.48
N GLU A 171 -8.81 -7.46 12.74
CA GLU A 171 -7.68 -6.64 13.19
C GLU A 171 -6.36 -7.06 12.54
N ASP A 172 -6.10 -8.36 12.40
CA ASP A 172 -4.88 -8.93 11.81
C ASP A 172 -4.67 -8.59 10.32
N LEU A 173 -5.72 -8.14 9.62
CA LEU A 173 -5.67 -7.78 8.20
C LEU A 173 -5.58 -6.28 7.94
N ARG A 174 -5.50 -5.46 9.00
CA ARG A 174 -5.58 -4.00 8.90
C ARG A 174 -4.45 -3.37 8.11
N LEU A 175 -3.22 -3.84 8.32
CA LEU A 175 -2.03 -3.35 7.62
C LEU A 175 -1.55 -4.31 6.52
N ASN A 176 -2.25 -5.42 6.31
CA ASN A 176 -1.92 -6.39 5.28
C ASN A 176 -2.28 -5.82 3.90
N PRO A 177 -1.32 -5.53 3.02
CA PRO A 177 -1.60 -4.95 1.70
C PRO A 177 -2.42 -5.86 0.79
N HIS A 178 -2.40 -7.18 1.02
CA HIS A 178 -3.27 -8.13 0.29
C HIS A 178 -4.75 -7.96 0.62
N ASN A 179 -5.09 -7.25 1.69
CA ASN A 179 -6.45 -6.86 2.02
C ASN A 179 -6.83 -5.49 1.43
N GLY A 180 -6.07 -4.97 0.46
CA GLY A 180 -6.21 -3.61 -0.07
C GLY A 180 -6.47 -3.54 -1.58
N LEU A 181 -7.38 -2.66 -1.96
CA LEU A 181 -7.64 -2.24 -3.34
C LEU A 181 -7.33 -0.76 -3.51
N CYS A 182 -6.66 -0.38 -4.61
CA CYS A 182 -6.53 1.02 -4.98
C CYS A 182 -7.73 1.43 -5.84
N LEU A 183 -8.66 2.19 -5.27
CA LEU A 183 -9.89 2.63 -5.94
C LEU A 183 -9.94 4.15 -6.05
N CYS A 184 -10.59 4.68 -7.09
CA CYS A 184 -10.94 6.10 -7.08
C CYS A 184 -12.13 6.33 -6.14
N ALA A 185 -12.33 7.57 -5.69
CA ALA A 185 -13.38 7.91 -4.72
C ALA A 185 -14.79 7.41 -5.07
N LEU A 186 -15.13 7.40 -6.36
CA LEU A 186 -16.42 6.88 -6.83
C LEU A 186 -16.51 5.35 -6.69
N HIS A 187 -15.46 4.64 -7.12
CA HIS A 187 -15.43 3.17 -7.11
C HIS A 187 -15.31 2.60 -5.72
N ASP A 188 -14.53 3.23 -4.86
CA ASP A 188 -14.44 2.91 -3.43
C ASP A 188 -15.82 2.98 -2.78
N LYS A 189 -16.51 4.12 -2.91
CA LYS A 189 -17.84 4.28 -2.33
C LYS A 189 -18.84 3.26 -2.88
N ALA A 190 -18.75 2.94 -4.18
CA ALA A 190 -19.60 1.94 -4.81
C ALA A 190 -19.28 0.51 -4.33
N PHE A 191 -18.01 0.21 -4.05
CA PHE A 191 -17.57 -1.06 -3.50
C PHE A 191 -18.11 -1.24 -2.08
N ASP A 192 -17.93 -0.25 -1.21
CA ASP A 192 -18.38 -0.30 0.19
C ASP A 192 -19.88 -0.53 0.35
N ILE A 193 -20.69 0.04 -0.56
CA ILE A 193 -22.15 -0.06 -0.51
C ILE A 193 -22.70 -1.22 -1.37
N GLY A 194 -21.85 -2.07 -1.94
CA GLY A 194 -22.25 -3.27 -2.68
C GLY A 194 -22.83 -3.00 -4.08
N TYR A 195 -22.47 -1.87 -4.69
CA TYR A 195 -22.80 -1.54 -6.08
C TYR A 195 -21.74 -1.99 -7.08
N LEU A 196 -20.51 -2.15 -6.62
CA LEU A 196 -19.38 -2.69 -7.38
C LEU A 196 -18.74 -3.82 -6.57
N SER A 197 -18.35 -4.91 -7.21
CA SER A 197 -17.52 -5.95 -6.59
C SER A 197 -16.52 -6.51 -7.59
N ILE A 198 -15.47 -7.16 -7.09
CA ILE A 198 -14.47 -7.85 -7.89
C ILE A 198 -14.50 -9.33 -7.48
N ASP A 199 -14.55 -10.24 -8.46
CA ASP A 199 -14.53 -11.68 -8.19
C ASP A 199 -13.10 -12.26 -8.15
N GLU A 200 -13.00 -13.57 -7.90
CA GLU A 200 -11.71 -14.27 -7.80
C GLU A 200 -10.95 -14.35 -9.14
N GLU A 201 -11.65 -14.14 -10.26
CA GLU A 201 -11.05 -14.02 -11.59
C GLU A 201 -10.68 -12.57 -11.96
N TYR A 202 -10.75 -11.64 -10.99
CA TYR A 202 -10.49 -10.20 -11.15
C TYR A 202 -11.47 -9.49 -12.09
N ARG A 203 -12.67 -10.04 -12.28
CA ARG A 203 -13.72 -9.43 -13.09
C ARG A 203 -14.55 -8.47 -12.25
N THR A 204 -14.99 -7.38 -12.85
CA THR A 204 -15.81 -6.39 -12.15
C THR A 204 -17.29 -6.72 -12.34
N SER A 205 -18.00 -6.91 -11.23
CA SER A 205 -19.45 -7.07 -11.22
C SER A 205 -20.13 -5.78 -10.74
N ILE A 206 -21.19 -5.41 -11.43
CA ILE A 206 -21.96 -4.20 -11.16
C ILE A 206 -23.37 -4.61 -10.74
N ASN A 207 -23.83 -4.12 -9.60
CA ASN A 207 -25.16 -4.43 -9.09
C ASN A 207 -26.24 -3.99 -10.10
N PRO A 208 -27.16 -4.88 -10.52
CA PRO A 208 -28.19 -4.56 -11.53
C PRO A 208 -29.09 -3.37 -11.17
N ILE A 209 -29.18 -3.00 -9.88
CA ILE A 209 -29.90 -1.79 -9.45
C ILE A 209 -29.39 -0.51 -10.12
N ILE A 210 -28.14 -0.49 -10.61
CA ILE A 210 -27.57 0.63 -11.35
C ILE A 210 -28.25 0.82 -12.72
N ASP A 211 -28.82 -0.24 -13.32
CA ASP A 211 -29.45 -0.17 -14.65
C ASP A 211 -30.69 0.73 -14.69
N GLN A 212 -31.35 0.96 -13.55
CA GLN A 212 -32.52 1.85 -13.47
C GLN A 212 -32.18 3.32 -13.80
N TYR A 213 -30.89 3.68 -13.75
CA TYR A 213 -30.42 5.02 -14.05
C TYR A 213 -29.99 5.19 -15.51
N LEU A 214 -30.16 4.17 -16.36
CA LEU A 214 -29.88 4.26 -17.78
C LEU A 214 -31.06 4.89 -18.57
N PRO A 215 -30.77 5.64 -19.66
CA PRO A 215 -29.44 6.01 -20.14
C PRO A 215 -28.88 7.21 -19.37
N ASN A 216 -27.71 7.03 -18.75
CA ASN A 216 -26.95 8.10 -18.14
C ASN A 216 -25.46 7.89 -18.43
N ASP A 217 -24.82 8.91 -19.00
CA ASP A 217 -23.43 8.80 -19.45
C ASP A 217 -22.46 8.51 -18.31
N ALA A 218 -22.65 9.13 -17.14
CA ALA A 218 -21.81 8.91 -15.98
C ALA A 218 -21.94 7.47 -15.45
N ILE A 219 -23.15 6.91 -15.48
CA ILE A 219 -23.37 5.50 -15.12
C ILE A 219 -22.66 4.58 -16.12
N ASN A 220 -22.79 4.87 -17.41
CA ASN A 220 -22.18 4.05 -18.44
C ASN A 220 -20.63 4.09 -18.37
N SER A 221 -20.06 5.30 -18.28
CA SER A 221 -18.61 5.54 -18.32
C SER A 221 -17.89 5.18 -17.03
N ASN A 222 -18.58 5.12 -15.89
CA ASN A 222 -17.94 4.80 -14.61
C ASN A 222 -18.23 3.40 -14.10
N PHE A 223 -19.30 2.74 -14.58
CA PHE A 223 -19.67 1.41 -14.10
C PHE A 223 -19.79 0.41 -15.25
N LYS A 224 -20.67 0.66 -16.22
CA LYS A 224 -21.04 -0.37 -17.21
C LYS A 224 -19.91 -0.72 -18.16
N MET A 225 -19.08 0.25 -18.57
CA MET A 225 -17.93 -0.04 -19.43
C MET A 225 -16.87 -0.95 -18.79
N TYR A 226 -16.92 -1.13 -17.47
CA TYR A 226 -15.99 -1.96 -16.72
C TYR A 226 -16.58 -3.31 -16.29
N ALA A 227 -17.88 -3.54 -16.50
CA ALA A 227 -18.51 -4.80 -16.14
C ALA A 227 -18.00 -5.93 -17.04
N GLY A 228 -17.46 -6.99 -16.45
CA GLY A 228 -16.92 -8.13 -17.19
C GLY A 228 -15.64 -8.70 -16.61
#